data_AF-A0A9D8Q3F2-F1
#
_entry.id   AF-A0A9D8Q3F2-F1
#
_cell.length_a   1.000
_cell.length_b   1.000
_cell.length_c   1.000
_cell.angle_alpha   90.00
_cell.angle_beta   90.00
_cell.angle_gamma   90.00
#
_symmetry.space_group_name_H-M   'P 1'
#
loop_
_entity.id
_entity.type
_entity.pdbx_description
1 polymer ?
#
loop_
_entity_poly.entity_id
_entity_poly.type
_entity_poly.pdbx_seq_one_letter_code
_entity_poly.pdbx_strand_id
1 'polypeptide(L)'
;MTHDPRIERLIGATLATIDHTLAAPNGGWAESDRHELPRRQNPHMHLFEASLALYEITGEPAHLARASSIFDLFRQRFFDPRHRVIREYFGLDWR
;
A
#
# COMPACT_ATOMS: atom_id res chain seq x y z
N MET A 1 -20.74 11.89 2.20
CA MET A 1 -19.63 12.03 1.24
C MET A 1 -20.23 12.20 -0.15
N THR A 2 -19.67 13.05 -1.01
CA THR A 2 -20.28 13.33 -2.33
C THR A 2 -19.90 12.24 -3.32
N HIS A 3 -20.89 11.48 -3.81
CA HIS A 3 -20.77 10.48 -4.88
C HIS A 3 -20.54 11.13 -6.26
N ASP A 4 -19.53 12.01 -6.39
CA ASP A 4 -19.17 12.60 -7.68
C ASP A 4 -18.47 11.51 -8.54
N PRO A 5 -19.06 11.07 -9.67
CA PRO A 5 -18.49 10.01 -10.50
C PRO A 5 -17.09 10.34 -11.03
N ARG A 6 -16.72 11.63 -11.09
CA ARG A 6 -15.37 12.04 -11.46
C ARG A 6 -14.36 11.66 -10.39
N ILE A 7 -14.71 11.80 -9.11
CA ILE A 7 -13.85 11.45 -7.98
C ILE A 7 -13.65 9.94 -7.91
N GLU A 8 -14.72 9.16 -8.06
CA GLU A 8 -14.63 7.69 -8.09
C GLU A 8 -13.71 7.20 -9.21
N ARG A 9 -13.84 7.77 -10.41
CA ARG A 9 -12.95 7.46 -11.54
C ARG A 9 -11.50 7.84 -11.27
N LEU A 10 -11.25 9.00 -10.64
CA LEU A 10 -9.90 9.43 -10.29
C LEU A 10 -9.27 8.50 -9.25
N ILE A 11 -10.01 8.11 -8.21
CA ILE A 11 -9.54 7.13 -7.21
C ILE A 11 -9.15 5.82 -7.90
N GLY A 12 -10.05 5.29 -8.75
CA GLY A 12 -9.80 4.05 -9.48
C GLY A 12 -8.55 4.15 -10.37
N ALA A 13 -8.43 5.23 -11.16
CA ALA A 13 -7.28 5.45 -12.03
C ALA A 13 -5.96 5.62 -11.26
N THR A 14 -5.97 6.34 -10.13
CA THR A 14 -4.78 6.52 -9.29
C THR A 14 -4.33 5.19 -8.67
N LEU A 15 -5.25 4.42 -8.08
CA LEU A 15 -4.91 3.12 -7.48
C LEU A 15 -4.41 2.12 -8.52
N ALA A 16 -5.06 2.07 -9.70
CA ALA A 16 -4.62 1.21 -10.79
C ALA A 16 -3.23 1.62 -11.31
N THR A 17 -2.92 2.92 -11.36
CA THR A 17 -1.59 3.39 -11.73
C THR A 17 -0.55 2.94 -10.72
N ILE A 18 -0.81 3.12 -9.42
CA ILE A 18 0.08 2.67 -8.34
C ILE A 18 0.38 1.17 -8.48
N ASP A 19 -0.66 0.34 -8.67
CA ASP A 19 -0.48 -1.11 -8.83
C ASP A 19 0.31 -1.47 -10.08
N HIS A 20 0.03 -0.81 -11.19
CA HIS A 20 0.66 -1.16 -12.45
C HIS A 20 2.12 -0.71 -12.52
N THR A 21 2.42 0.48 -12.00
CA THR A 21 3.75 1.09 -12.19
C THR A 21 4.70 0.82 -11.04
N LEU A 22 4.18 0.58 -9.83
CA LEU A 22 5.01 0.47 -8.63
C LEU A 22 5.04 -0.93 -8.03
N ALA A 23 4.18 -1.88 -8.45
CA ALA A 23 4.17 -3.21 -7.84
C ALA A 23 5.56 -3.89 -7.89
N ALA A 24 6.06 -4.30 -6.72
CA ALA A 24 7.36 -4.96 -6.63
C ALA A 24 7.21 -6.49 -6.81
N PRO A 25 8.19 -7.19 -7.41
CA PRO A 25 8.13 -8.64 -7.61
C PRO A 25 7.91 -9.46 -6.34
N ASN A 26 8.36 -8.93 -5.19
CA ASN A 26 8.28 -9.59 -3.89
C ASN A 26 7.11 -9.10 -3.02
N GLY A 27 6.07 -8.53 -3.65
CA GLY A 27 4.94 -7.90 -2.98
C GLY A 27 5.21 -6.47 -2.55
N GLY A 28 4.13 -5.74 -2.24
CA GLY A 28 4.19 -4.30 -1.97
C GLY A 28 4.48 -3.46 -3.22
N TRP A 29 4.86 -2.20 -3.01
CA TRP A 29 5.13 -1.22 -4.05
C TRP A 29 6.51 -0.57 -3.85
N ALA A 30 7.16 -0.19 -4.96
CA ALA A 30 8.42 0.54 -4.97
C ALA A 30 8.20 2.05 -4.80
N GLU A 31 9.27 2.78 -4.48
CA GLU A 31 9.24 4.23 -4.26
C GLU A 31 8.98 5.03 -5.55
N SER A 32 9.33 4.47 -6.70
CA SER A 32 9.22 5.09 -8.01
C SER A 32 9.05 4.04 -9.11
N ASP A 33 8.63 4.46 -10.29
CA ASP A 33 8.54 3.65 -11.52
C ASP A 33 9.91 3.11 -11.98
N ARG A 34 11.00 3.72 -11.51
CA ARG A 34 12.37 3.23 -11.69
C ARG A 34 12.74 2.08 -10.75
N HIS A 35 11.87 1.74 -9.80
CA HIS A 35 12.04 0.66 -8.84
C HIS A 35 13.30 0.79 -7.96
N GLU A 36 13.72 2.03 -7.70
CA GLU A 36 14.93 2.37 -6.93
C GLU A 36 14.87 1.88 -5.47
N LEU A 37 16.04 1.63 -4.89
CA LEU A 37 16.20 1.27 -3.49
C LEU A 37 16.56 2.51 -2.64
N PRO A 38 16.32 2.48 -1.31
CA PRO A 38 15.73 1.38 -0.52
C PRO A 38 14.21 1.28 -0.70
N ARG A 39 13.65 0.10 -0.39
CA ARG A 39 12.20 -0.04 -0.17
C ARG A 39 11.83 0.57 1.18
N ARG A 40 10.67 1.23 1.28
CA ARG A 40 10.22 1.86 2.52
C ARG A 40 8.87 1.33 2.99
N GLN A 41 8.72 1.20 4.31
CA GLN A 41 7.41 0.89 4.89
C GLN A 41 6.44 2.07 4.72
N ASN A 42 6.93 3.31 4.84
CA ASN A 42 6.05 4.46 5.10
C ASN A 42 4.99 4.71 4.01
N PRO A 43 5.31 4.58 2.70
CA PRO A 43 4.29 4.66 1.66
C PRO A 43 3.18 3.61 1.83
N HIS A 44 3.51 2.40 2.32
CA HIS A 44 2.53 1.33 2.55
C HIS A 44 1.61 1.66 3.72
N MET A 45 2.14 2.24 4.80
CA MET A 45 1.33 2.69 5.93
C MET A 45 0.27 3.70 5.49
N HIS A 46 0.66 4.71 4.69
CA HIS A 46 -0.31 5.69 4.17
C HIS A 46 -1.28 5.09 3.14
N LEU A 47 -0.82 4.16 2.29
CA LEU A 47 -1.72 3.46 1.38
C LEU A 47 -2.71 2.57 2.13
N PHE A 48 -2.32 2.00 3.27
CA PHE A 48 -3.20 1.23 4.15
C PHE A 48 -4.28 2.13 4.76
N GLU A 49 -3.90 3.28 5.33
CA GLU A 49 -4.84 4.29 5.84
C GLU A 49 -5.84 4.72 4.76
N ALA A 50 -5.34 5.07 3.56
CA ALA A 50 -6.19 5.48 2.45
C ALA A 50 -7.14 4.36 1.99
N SER A 51 -6.67 3.11 1.99
CA SER A 51 -7.48 1.95 1.59
C SER A 51 -8.60 1.66 2.59
N LEU A 52 -8.32 1.75 3.89
CA LEU A 52 -9.35 1.61 4.92
C LEU A 52 -10.37 2.73 4.84
N ALA A 53 -9.92 3.98 4.72
CA ALA A 53 -10.81 5.12 4.57
C ALA A 53 -11.72 4.94 3.35
N LEU A 54 -11.18 4.56 2.19
CA LEU A 54 -11.98 4.30 0.99
C LEU A 54 -13.00 3.17 1.23
N TYR A 55 -12.62 2.09 1.89
CA TYR A 55 -13.54 1.00 2.21
C TYR A 55 -14.68 1.45 3.14
N GLU A 56 -14.39 2.24 4.19
CA GLU A 56 -15.40 2.77 5.12
C GLU A 56 -16.46 3.62 4.40
N ILE A 57 -16.07 4.27 3.30
CA ILE A 57 -16.90 5.19 2.55
C ILE A 57 -17.70 4.49 1.46
N THR A 58 -17.07 3.60 0.71
CA THR A 58 -17.64 3.00 -0.50
C THR A 58 -18.18 1.60 -0.27
N GLY A 59 -17.68 0.88 0.75
CA GLY A 59 -17.96 -0.53 0.96
C GLY A 59 -17.31 -1.46 -0.07
N GLU A 60 -16.50 -0.93 -1.01
CA GLU A 60 -15.96 -1.71 -2.11
C GLU A 60 -14.88 -2.71 -1.63
N PRO A 61 -15.09 -4.04 -1.82
CA PRO A 61 -14.20 -5.07 -1.28
C PRO A 61 -12.74 -4.96 -1.76
N ALA A 62 -12.52 -4.38 -2.94
CA ALA A 62 -11.20 -4.18 -3.50
C ALA A 62 -10.29 -3.30 -2.62
N HIS A 63 -10.85 -2.29 -1.93
CA HIS A 63 -10.09 -1.45 -1.02
C HIS A 63 -9.66 -2.21 0.24
N LEU A 64 -10.56 -3.01 0.81
CA LEU A 64 -10.25 -3.86 1.95
C LEU A 64 -9.22 -4.95 1.60
N ALA A 65 -9.29 -5.53 0.41
CA ALA A 65 -8.31 -6.50 -0.08
C ALA A 65 -6.91 -5.88 -0.16
N ARG A 66 -6.79 -4.62 -0.63
CA ARG A 66 -5.53 -3.88 -0.66
C ARG A 66 -4.99 -3.58 0.74
N ALA A 67 -5.85 -3.14 1.67
CA ALA A 67 -5.44 -2.96 3.06
C ALA A 67 -4.93 -4.27 3.67
N SER A 68 -5.61 -5.39 3.37
CA SER A 68 -5.23 -6.72 3.87
C SER A 68 -3.86 -7.16 3.36
N SER A 69 -3.56 -6.96 2.07
CA SER A 69 -2.24 -7.33 1.51
C SER A 69 -1.11 -6.49 2.12
N ILE A 70 -1.35 -5.21 2.42
CA ILE A 70 -0.39 -4.37 3.14
C ILE A 70 -0.19 -4.87 4.57
N PHE A 71 -1.27 -5.23 5.27
CA PHE A 71 -1.18 -5.75 6.62
C PHE A 71 -0.39 -7.07 6.69
N ASP A 72 -0.55 -7.94 5.70
CA ASP A 72 0.25 -9.15 5.58
C ASP A 72 1.73 -8.84 5.39
N LEU A 73 2.07 -7.87 4.52
CA LEU A 73 3.46 -7.42 4.35
C LEU A 73 4.02 -6.82 5.63
N PHE A 74 3.23 -6.01 6.34
CA PHE A 74 3.59 -5.44 7.64
C PHE A 74 3.95 -6.54 8.65
N ARG A 75 3.09 -7.55 8.81
CA ARG A 75 3.30 -8.66 9.75
C ARG A 75 4.54 -9.48 9.41
N GLN A 76 4.80 -9.69 8.12
CA GLN A 76 5.89 -10.54 7.65
C GLN A 76 7.24 -9.82 7.65
N ARG A 77 7.27 -8.51 7.41
CA ARG A 77 8.49 -7.76 7.10
C ARG A 77 8.71 -6.53 7.97
N PHE A 78 7.69 -5.70 8.15
CA PHE A 78 7.89 -4.38 8.77
C PHE A 78 8.02 -4.46 10.28
N PHE A 79 7.17 -5.26 10.92
CA PHE A 79 7.18 -5.40 12.36
C PHE A 79 8.27 -6.37 12.84
N ASP A 80 9.15 -5.89 13.72
CA ASP A 80 10.10 -6.72 14.46
C ASP A 80 9.49 -7.05 15.83
N PRO A 81 9.01 -8.29 16.07
CA PRO A 81 8.39 -8.66 17.34
C PRO A 81 9.39 -8.75 18.50
N ARG A 82 10.68 -8.96 18.22
CA ARG A 82 11.72 -9.06 19.26
C ARG A 82 11.99 -7.70 19.87
N HIS A 83 12.13 -6.68 19.03
CA HIS A 83 12.42 -5.32 19.47
C HIS A 83 11.16 -4.45 19.63
N ARG A 84 10.00 -4.94 19.16
CA ARG A 84 8.70 -4.23 19.16
C ARG A 84 8.76 -2.89 18.42
N VAL A 85 9.42 -2.90 17.26
CA VAL A 85 9.58 -1.73 16.39
C VAL A 85 9.05 -2.01 15.00
N ILE A 86 8.75 -0.94 14.27
CA ILE A 86 8.47 -0.99 12.84
C ILE A 86 9.73 -0.51 12.11
N ARG A 87 10.27 -1.35 11.24
CA ARG A 87 11.46 -1.00 10.44
C ARG A 87 11.06 -0.15 9.26
N GLU A 88 11.83 0.89 8.98
CA GLU A 88 11.53 1.87 7.93
C GLU A 88 12.06 1.48 6.56
N TYR A 89 13.31 1.00 6.49
CA TYR A 89 14.05 0.81 5.24
C TYR A 89 14.41 -0.66 5.03
N PHE A 90 14.32 -1.12 3.78
CA PHE A 90 14.62 -2.49 3.39
C PHE A 90 15.37 -2.57 2.05
N GLY A 91 16.03 -3.71 1.83
CA GLY A 91 16.53 -4.11 0.52
C GLY A 91 15.45 -4.56 -0.45
N LEU A 92 15.87 -5.13 -1.58
CA LEU A 92 15.00 -5.58 -2.68
C LEU A 92 13.91 -6.59 -2.25
N ASP A 93 14.21 -7.42 -1.26
CA ASP A 93 13.35 -8.52 -0.79
C ASP A 93 12.70 -8.24 0.57
N TRP A 94 12.54 -6.96 0.94
CA TRP A 94 11.97 -6.55 2.24
C TRP A 94 12.76 -7.07 3.46
N ARG A 95 14.09 -7.16 3.32
CA ARG A 95 15.02 -7.57 4.38
C ARG A 95 15.82 -6.39 4.93
#